data_AF-A0A816CML2-F1
#
_entry.id   AF-A0A816CML2-F1
#
_cell.length_a   1.000
_cell.length_b   1.000
_cell.length_c   1.000
_cell.angle_alpha   90.00
_cell.angle_beta   90.00
_cell.angle_gamma   90.00
#
_symmetry.space_group_name_H-M   'P 1'
#
loop_
_entity.id
_entity.type
_entity.pdbx_description
1 polymer ?
#
loop_
_entity_poly.entity_id
_entity_poly.type
_entity_poly.pdbx_seq_one_letter_code
_entity_poly.pdbx_strand_id
1 'polypeptide(L)' 'PFAQVCFVSQSQQTEVIENTLCPTWDQTLIFSNIEIFGEPEEIQQDPPNIIVEIFDKDQF' A
#
# COMPACT_ATOMS: atom_id res chain seq x y z
N PRO A 1 13.25 -6.06 5.08
CA PRO A 1 12.34 -5.24 4.24
C PRO A 1 10.83 -5.39 4.56
N PHE A 2 10.05 -4.35 4.24
CA PHE A 2 8.58 -4.34 4.20
C PHE A 2 8.08 -3.43 3.06
N ALA A 3 6.83 -3.59 2.64
CA ALA A 3 6.16 -2.70 1.71
C ALA A 3 5.17 -1.80 2.45
N GLN A 4 5.17 -0.50 2.14
CA GLN A 4 4.11 0.43 2.51
C GLN A 4 3.21 0.68 1.30
N VAL A 5 1.91 0.48 1.47
CA VAL A 5 0.90 0.71 0.43
C VAL A 5 0.04 1.89 0.86
N CYS A 6 0.01 2.93 0.03
CA CYS A 6 -0.78 4.13 0.23
C CYS A 6 -1.89 4.20 -0.83
N PHE A 7 -3.11 4.45 -0.40
CA PHE A 7 -4.27 4.62 -1.27
C PHE A 7 -5.18 5.72 -0.72
N VAL A 8 -5.40 6.77 -1.52
CA VAL A 8 -6.13 7.98 -1.14
C VAL A 8 -5.55 8.59 0.16
N SER A 9 -6.26 8.53 1.28
CA SER A 9 -5.87 9.10 2.57
C SER A 9 -5.41 8.05 3.58
N GLN A 10 -5.37 6.78 3.18
CA GLN A 10 -5.00 5.67 4.05
C GLN A 10 -3.67 5.05 3.62
N SER A 11 -2.93 4.50 4.59
CA SER A 11 -1.77 3.67 4.32
C SER A 11 -1.76 2.44 5.24
N GLN A 12 -1.22 1.34 4.73
CA GLN A 12 -0.98 0.11 5.49
C GLN A 12 0.39 -0.45 5.12
N GLN A 13 0.94 -1.29 6.00
CA GLN A 13 2.24 -1.92 5.79
C GLN A 13 2.09 -3.43 5.81
N THR A 14 2.90 -4.12 5.01
CA THR A 14 3.09 -5.56 5.16
C THR A 14 3.88 -5.88 6.43
N GLU A 15 3.91 -7.15 6.81
CA GLU A 15 4.87 -7.61 7.79
C GLU A 15 6.32 -7.38 7.32
N VAL A 16 7.21 -7.19 8.29
CA VAL A 16 8.64 -7.11 8.04
C VAL A 16 9.16 -8.54 7.93
N ILE A 17 9.85 -8.86 6.84
CA ILE A 17 10.57 -10.13 6.70
C ILE A 17 12.04 -9.86 6.99
N GLU A 18 12.57 -10.49 8.04
CA GLU A 18 13.97 -10.35 8.43
C GLU A 18 14.87 -11.29 7.62
N ASN A 19 16.15 -10.92 7.49
CA ASN A 19 17.22 -11.75 6.91
C ASN A 19 16.93 -12.32 5.50
N THR A 20 16.30 -11.52 4.63
CA THR A 20 16.04 -11.89 3.23
C THR A 20 16.47 -10.80 2.26
N LEU A 21 17.04 -11.21 1.11
CA LEU A 21 17.37 -10.33 -0.02
C LEU A 21 16.25 -10.31 -1.09
N CYS A 22 15.28 -11.21 -0.98
CA CYS A 22 14.19 -11.39 -1.94
C CYS A 22 12.87 -11.59 -1.19
N PRO A 23 12.34 -10.55 -0.52
CA PRO A 23 11.09 -10.68 0.21
C PRO A 23 9.93 -11.01 -0.74
N THR A 24 9.02 -11.86 -0.26
CA THR A 24 7.71 -12.10 -0.90
C THR A 24 6.65 -11.98 0.18
N TRP A 25 5.76 -11.00 0.05
CA TRP A 25 4.64 -10.79 0.97
C TRP A 25 3.39 -11.40 0.37
N ASP A 26 3.06 -12.63 0.75
CA ASP A 26 1.77 -13.29 0.44
C ASP A 26 0.68 -12.79 1.39
N GLN A 27 0.51 -11.47 1.45
CA GLN A 27 -0.36 -10.78 2.39
C GLN A 27 -1.38 -9.92 1.65
N THR A 28 -2.65 -9.99 2.07
CA THR A 28 -3.71 -9.11 1.58
C THR A 28 -3.91 -7.95 2.55
N LEU A 29 -3.70 -6.71 2.08
CA LEU A 29 -4.02 -5.49 2.85
C LEU A 29 -5.44 -5.03 2.50
N ILE A 30 -6.33 -5.01 3.50
CA ILE A 30 -7.75 -4.66 3.31
C ILE A 30 -7.98 -3.23 3.77
N PHE A 31 -8.28 -2.34 2.82
CA PHE A 31 -8.65 -0.95 3.10
C PHE A 31 -10.17 -0.82 3.16
N SER A 32 -10.72 -0.73 4.37
CA SER A 32 -12.16 -0.64 4.60
C SER A 32 -12.62 0.82 4.69
N ASN A 33 -13.83 1.09 4.20
CA ASN A 33 -14.49 2.40 4.30
C ASN A 33 -13.64 3.56 3.75
N ILE A 34 -13.05 3.37 2.56
CA ILE A 34 -12.34 4.46 1.87
C ILE A 34 -13.37 5.45 1.33
N GLU A 35 -13.22 6.72 1.69
CA GLU A 35 -13.98 7.82 1.09
C GLU A 35 -13.26 8.32 -0.16
N ILE A 36 -13.94 8.29 -1.30
CA ILE A 36 -13.45 8.84 -2.57
C ILE A 36 -14.38 9.98 -2.95
N PHE A 37 -13.81 11.16 -3.16
CA PHE A 37 -14.55 12.37 -3.55
C PHE A 37 -14.45 12.58 -5.06
N GLY A 38 -15.57 12.92 -5.69
CA GLY A 38 -15.67 13.17 -7.14
C GLY A 38 -16.91 12.52 -7.74
N GLU A 39 -17.23 12.86 -8.99
CA GLU A 39 -18.30 12.19 -9.71
C GLU A 39 -17.86 10.77 -10.11
N PRO A 40 -18.74 9.75 -10.06
CA PRO A 40 -18.37 8.38 -10.38
C PRO A 40 -17.75 8.19 -11.77
N GLU A 41 -18.18 8.99 -12.75
CA GLU A 41 -17.66 8.95 -14.11
C GLU A 41 -16.23 9.51 -14.20
N GLU A 42 -15.92 10.55 -13.43
CA GLU A 42 -14.57 11.13 -13.34
C GLU A 42 -13.61 10.15 -12.66
N ILE A 43 -14.05 9.54 -11.55
CA ILE A 43 -13.25 8.53 -10.82
C ILE A 43 -13.00 7.29 -11.69
N GLN A 44 -13.94 6.90 -12.55
CA GLN A 44 -13.72 5.80 -13.48
C GLN A 44 -12.73 6.14 -14.59
N GLN A 45 -12.74 7.40 -15.06
CA GLN A 45 -11.82 7.86 -16.11
C GLN A 45 -10.40 8.09 -15.57
N ASP A 46 -10.28 8.59 -14.34
CA ASP A 46 -9.02 8.87 -13.66
C ASP A 46 -9.05 8.34 -12.21
N PRO A 47 -8.83 7.03 -12.01
CA PRO A 47 -8.89 6.42 -10.69
C PRO A 47 -7.71 6.86 -9.80
N PRO A 48 -7.89 6.94 -8.46
CA PRO A 48 -6.80 7.29 -7.56
C PRO A 48 -5.63 6.30 -7.65
N ASN A 49 -4.41 6.84 -7.61
CA ASN A 49 -3.20 6.02 -7.65
C ASN A 49 -3.04 5.18 -6.38
N ILE A 50 -2.54 3.95 -6.56
CA ILE A 50 -2.00 3.14 -5.48
C ILE A 50 -0.48 3.31 -5.54
N ILE A 51 0.10 3.73 -4.41
CA ILE A 51 1.54 3.89 -4.28
C ILE A 51 2.07 2.74 -3.44
N VAL A 52 3.09 2.05 -3.93
CA VAL A 52 3.78 0.97 -3.21
C VAL A 52 5.24 1.35 -3.06
N GLU A 53 5.67 1.53 -1.82
CA GLU A 53 7.04 1.86 -1.48
C GLU A 53 7.68 0.68 -0.75
N ILE A 54 8.89 0.30 -1.15
CA ILE A 54 9.63 -0.79 -0.52
C ILE A 54 10.72 -0.19 0.35
N PHE A 55 10.70 -0.56 1.62
CA PHE A 55 11.67 -0.11 2.62
C PHE A 55 12.47 -1.29 3.15
N ASP A 56 13.73 -1.04 3.50
CA ASP A 56 14.45 -1.94 4.41
C ASP A 56 14.33 -1.42 5.85
N LYS A 57 14.13 -2.35 6.78
CA LYS A 57 14.01 -2.02 8.19
C LYS A 57 15.32 -2.35 8.87
N ASP A 58 16.25 -1.41 8.80
CA ASP A 58 17.50 -1.49 9.54
C ASP A 58 17.22 -1.25 11.04
N GLN A 59 17.56 -2.22 11.88
CA GLN A 59 17.78 -1.95 13.30
C GLN A 59 19.20 -1.42 13.45
N PHE A 60 19.33 -0.22 14.04
CA PHE A 60 20.62 0.35 14.45
C PHE A 60 21.34 -0.53 15.47
#